data_AF-A0A8I1SPV1-F1
#
_entry.id   AF-A0A8I1SPV1-F1
#
_cell.length_a   1.000
_cell.length_b   1.000
_cell.length_c   1.000
_cell.angle_alpha   90.00
_cell.angle_beta   90.00
_cell.angle_gamma   90.00
#
_symmetry.space_group_name_H-M   'P 1'
#
loop_
_entity.id
_entity.type
_entity.pdbx_description
1 polymer ?
#
loop_
_entity_poly.entity_id
_entity_poly.type
_entity_poly.pdbx_seq_one_letter_code
_entity_poly.pdbx_strand_id
1 'polypeptide(L)'
;MIRRAYDWMVTQWHWPYAAAFAAVMMVFFIPLLFSIDPSEAVIASIIFVQLPLYMVHQWEEHRGDRFRLWVNTNVGKGVEVLTRPATFVINSVGVWGVDLLAFYLAVYVDAGWGLIALYLPAVNAVGHIIPAVVSRKYNPGLWSSVFGFVPLSWGGIIYLSRALEPTFLMQAGSLGVAIAVHVAILSHIQSRLHAAVAKA
;
A
#
# COMPACT_ATOMS: atom_id res chain seq x y z
N MET A 1 11.37 8.39 25.23
CA MET A 1 11.83 7.78 23.97
C MET A 1 10.71 7.77 22.91
N ILE A 2 9.55 7.18 23.20
CA ILE A 2 8.39 7.09 22.28
C ILE A 2 7.98 8.43 21.67
N ARG A 3 7.80 9.47 22.49
CA ARG A 3 7.44 10.82 22.00
C ARG A 3 8.43 11.38 20.98
N ARG A 4 9.74 11.23 21.23
CA ARG A 4 10.78 11.70 20.30
C ARG A 4 10.75 10.94 18.97
N ALA A 5 10.52 9.62 19.02
CA ALA A 5 10.37 8.82 17.80
C ALA A 5 9.14 9.24 17.01
N TYR A 6 8.01 9.44 17.68
CA TYR A 6 6.79 9.95 17.06
C TYR A 6 7.01 11.33 16.43
N ASP A 7 7.64 12.26 17.14
CA ASP A 7 7.94 13.59 16.63
C ASP A 7 8.85 13.53 15.39
N TRP A 8 9.87 12.67 15.40
CA TRP A 8 10.75 12.47 14.25
C TRP A 8 10.02 11.86 13.04
N MET A 9 9.22 10.82 13.25
CA MET A 9 8.51 10.14 12.16
C MET A 9 7.38 10.99 11.59
N VAL A 10 6.51 11.53 12.46
CA VAL A 10 5.21 12.10 12.09
C VAL A 10 5.25 13.62 12.07
N THR A 11 5.84 14.26 13.07
CA THR A 11 5.88 15.74 13.12
C THR A 11 6.90 16.30 12.14
N GLN A 12 8.11 15.73 12.12
CA GLN A 12 9.21 16.11 11.20
C GLN A 12 9.14 15.40 9.84
N TRP A 13 8.22 14.44 9.68
CA TRP A 13 7.91 13.79 8.42
C TRP A 13 9.05 12.93 7.83
N HIS A 14 9.84 12.27 8.69
CA HIS A 14 10.92 11.39 8.24
C HIS A 14 10.48 9.94 7.93
N TRP A 15 9.26 9.56 8.28
CA TRP A 15 8.76 8.20 8.07
C TRP A 15 8.86 7.68 6.62
N PRO A 16 8.67 8.47 5.53
CA PRO A 16 8.77 7.94 4.18
C PRO A 16 10.21 7.51 3.83
N TYR A 17 11.22 8.20 4.37
CA TYR A 17 12.62 7.82 4.19
C TYR A 17 12.99 6.59 5.01
N ALA A 18 12.45 6.47 6.23
CA ALA A 18 12.57 5.26 7.03
C ALA A 18 11.93 4.06 6.33
N ALA A 19 10.77 4.25 5.68
CA ALA A 19 10.11 3.22 4.88
C ALA A 19 10.98 2.78 3.69
N ALA A 20 11.54 3.73 2.92
CA ALA A 20 12.45 3.39 1.82
C ALA A 20 13.69 2.61 2.31
N PHE A 21 14.30 3.04 3.41
CA PHE A 21 15.44 2.33 4.00
C PHE A 21 15.06 0.90 4.42
N ALA A 22 13.92 0.74 5.12
CA ALA A 22 13.42 -0.56 5.53
C ALA A 22 13.10 -1.46 4.32
N ALA A 23 12.53 -0.91 3.25
CA ALA A 23 12.25 -1.64 2.03
C ALA A 23 13.51 -2.28 1.43
N VAL A 24 14.62 -1.52 1.36
CA VAL A 24 15.91 -2.02 0.86
C VAL A 24 16.44 -3.14 1.76
N MET A 25 16.34 -2.97 3.09
CA MET A 25 16.73 -4.02 4.03
C MET A 25 15.90 -5.29 3.86
N MET A 26 14.58 -5.14 3.63
CA MET A 26 13.69 -6.28 3.43
C MET A 26 14.01 -7.06 2.15
N VAL A 27 14.36 -6.40 1.06
CA VAL A 27 14.77 -7.07 -0.20
C VAL A 27 15.98 -7.99 0.03
N PHE A 28 16.91 -7.63 0.92
CA PHE A 28 18.05 -8.50 1.25
C PHE A 28 17.68 -9.78 1.99
N PHE A 29 16.44 -9.92 2.49
CA PHE A 29 15.95 -11.18 3.08
C PHE A 29 15.34 -12.12 2.04
N ILE A 30 15.06 -11.68 0.81
CA ILE A 30 14.49 -12.53 -0.24
C ILE A 30 15.34 -13.80 -0.50
N PRO A 31 16.69 -13.74 -0.57
CA PRO A 31 17.51 -14.93 -0.75
C PRO A 31 17.30 -16.02 0.32
N LEU A 32 16.92 -15.63 1.55
CA LEU A 32 16.61 -16.60 2.61
C LEU A 32 15.38 -17.45 2.30
N LEU A 33 14.45 -16.94 1.49
CA LEU A 33 13.28 -17.72 1.08
C LEU A 33 13.65 -18.86 0.13
N PHE A 34 14.80 -18.82 -0.54
CA PHE A 34 15.26 -19.90 -1.42
C PHE A 34 15.87 -21.10 -0.66
N SER A 35 15.80 -21.11 0.67
CA SER A 35 16.13 -22.30 1.46
C SER A 35 14.98 -23.30 1.57
N ILE A 36 13.78 -22.95 1.10
CA ILE A 36 12.61 -23.86 1.02
C ILE A 36 12.50 -24.46 -0.39
N ASP A 37 11.45 -25.24 -0.65
CA ASP A 37 11.20 -25.78 -1.99
C ASP A 37 11.22 -24.65 -3.05
N PRO A 38 11.89 -24.83 -4.20
CA PRO A 38 12.02 -23.77 -5.21
C PRO A 38 10.69 -23.19 -5.71
N SER A 39 9.65 -24.03 -5.84
CA SER A 39 8.35 -23.57 -6.33
C SER A 39 7.63 -22.72 -5.27
N GLU A 40 7.71 -23.13 -4.00
CA GLU A 40 7.19 -22.38 -2.86
C GLU A 40 7.99 -21.09 -2.62
N ALA A 41 9.32 -21.12 -2.81
CA ALA A 41 10.20 -19.98 -2.66
C ALA A 41 9.84 -18.83 -3.61
N VAL A 42 9.51 -19.15 -4.87
CA VAL A 42 9.07 -18.14 -5.86
C VAL A 42 7.75 -17.51 -5.44
N ILE A 43 6.78 -18.32 -5.01
CA ILE A 43 5.45 -17.84 -4.58
C ILE A 43 5.61 -16.94 -3.34
N ALA A 44 6.33 -17.42 -2.33
CA ALA A 44 6.61 -16.67 -1.12
C ALA A 44 7.34 -15.36 -1.43
N SER A 45 8.30 -15.36 -2.36
CA SER A 45 9.02 -14.15 -2.78
C SER A 45 8.12 -13.12 -3.46
N ILE A 46 7.20 -13.55 -4.34
CA ILE A 46 6.24 -12.66 -5.01
C ILE A 46 5.30 -12.00 -4.00
N ILE A 47 4.87 -12.73 -2.97
CA ILE A 47 4.01 -12.20 -1.90
C ILE A 47 4.83 -11.27 -0.99
N PHE A 48 6.00 -11.73 -0.54
CA PHE A 48 6.88 -10.99 0.36
C PHE A 48 7.30 -9.65 -0.22
N VAL A 49 7.62 -9.59 -1.52
CA VAL A 49 8.10 -8.35 -2.16
C VAL A 49 7.02 -7.26 -2.25
N GLN A 50 5.74 -7.58 -2.06
CA GLN A 50 4.69 -6.56 -2.12
C GLN A 50 4.85 -5.50 -1.02
N LEU A 51 5.26 -5.88 0.20
CA LEU A 51 5.47 -4.93 1.28
C LEU A 51 6.64 -3.94 1.02
N PRO A 52 7.88 -4.38 0.70
CA PRO A 52 8.94 -3.44 0.35
C PRO A 52 8.60 -2.63 -0.92
N LEU A 53 7.87 -3.20 -1.89
CA LEU A 53 7.37 -2.44 -3.03
C LEU A 53 6.41 -1.32 -2.59
N TYR A 54 5.49 -1.62 -1.67
CA TYR A 54 4.58 -0.63 -1.09
C TYR A 54 5.32 0.46 -0.32
N MET A 55 6.35 0.10 0.44
CA MET A 55 7.20 1.06 1.16
C MET A 55 7.94 2.00 0.20
N VAL A 56 8.43 1.51 -0.95
CA VAL A 56 9.03 2.35 -2.01
C VAL A 56 7.97 3.27 -2.64
N HIS A 57 6.77 2.76 -2.91
CA HIS A 57 5.64 3.57 -3.37
C HIS A 57 5.32 4.69 -2.38
N GLN A 58 5.22 4.37 -1.08
CA GLN A 58 4.97 5.35 -0.02
C GLN A 58 6.07 6.39 0.10
N TRP A 59 7.34 6.01 -0.13
CA TRP A 59 8.41 6.99 -0.22
C TRP A 59 8.19 7.97 -1.39
N GLU A 60 7.91 7.47 -2.58
CA GLU A 60 7.67 8.31 -3.75
C GLU A 60 6.47 9.25 -3.52
N GLU A 61 5.40 8.70 -2.98
CA GLU A 61 4.13 9.37 -2.70
C GLU A 61 4.25 10.43 -1.59
N HIS A 62 4.96 10.12 -0.49
CA HIS A 62 4.96 10.96 0.72
C HIS A 62 6.25 11.75 0.96
N ARG A 63 7.32 11.57 0.17
CA ARG A 63 8.52 12.42 0.30
C ARG A 63 8.13 13.90 0.21
N GLY A 64 8.53 14.69 1.20
CA GLY A 64 8.16 16.11 1.25
C GLY A 64 6.66 16.38 1.44
N ASP A 65 5.91 15.47 2.08
CA ASP A 65 4.48 15.65 2.42
C ASP A 65 3.56 15.79 1.18
N ARG A 66 4.05 15.35 0.01
CA ARG A 66 3.42 15.58 -1.31
C ARG A 66 1.98 15.08 -1.40
N PHE A 67 1.73 13.82 -1.04
CA PHE A 67 0.39 13.24 -1.18
C PHE A 67 -0.65 13.89 -0.29
N ARG A 68 -0.35 14.10 1.00
CA ARG A 68 -1.29 14.74 1.92
C ARG A 68 -1.64 16.15 1.46
N LEU A 69 -0.64 16.92 1.04
CA LEU A 69 -0.86 18.26 0.46
C LEU A 69 -1.68 18.17 -0.82
N TRP A 70 -1.36 17.23 -1.71
CA TRP A 70 -2.11 17.03 -2.95
C TRP A 70 -3.59 16.68 -2.68
N VAL A 71 -3.87 15.78 -1.73
CA VAL A 71 -5.23 15.41 -1.32
C VAL A 71 -5.96 16.62 -0.73
N ASN A 72 -5.36 17.34 0.21
CA ASN A 72 -5.99 18.51 0.83
C ASN A 72 -6.30 19.61 -0.20
N THR A 73 -5.41 19.83 -1.17
CA THR A 73 -5.63 20.81 -2.24
C THR A 73 -6.70 20.36 -3.24
N ASN A 74 -6.59 19.14 -3.79
CA ASN A 74 -7.40 18.71 -4.94
C ASN A 74 -8.72 18.03 -4.54
N VAL A 75 -8.72 17.29 -3.43
CA VAL A 75 -9.91 16.58 -2.92
C VAL A 75 -10.56 17.37 -1.79
N GLY A 76 -9.74 17.86 -0.85
CA GLY A 76 -10.19 18.68 0.27
C GLY A 76 -10.56 20.12 -0.11
N LYS A 77 -10.39 20.54 -1.36
CA LYS A 77 -10.66 21.91 -1.83
C LYS A 77 -9.98 23.00 -0.98
N GLY A 78 -8.78 22.70 -0.50
CA GLY A 78 -7.97 23.59 0.34
C GLY A 78 -8.16 23.42 1.84
N VAL A 79 -9.12 22.63 2.31
CA VAL A 79 -9.26 22.30 3.75
C VAL A 79 -8.46 21.04 4.13
N GLU A 80 -8.03 20.95 5.39
CA GLU A 80 -7.30 19.79 5.90
C GLU A 80 -8.23 18.60 6.15
N VAL A 81 -8.41 17.77 5.12
CA VAL A 81 -9.14 16.49 5.20
C VAL A 81 -8.24 15.34 5.64
N LEU A 82 -6.94 15.45 5.39
CA LEU A 82 -5.94 14.47 5.77
C LEU A 82 -4.83 15.12 6.59
N THR A 83 -4.66 14.64 7.82
CA THR A 83 -3.66 15.13 8.78
C THR A 83 -2.39 14.29 8.69
N ARG A 84 -1.26 14.81 9.19
CA ARG A 84 -0.01 14.05 9.29
C ARG A 84 -0.15 12.75 10.09
N PRO A 85 -0.75 12.75 11.31
CA PRO A 85 -0.96 11.53 12.07
C PRO A 85 -1.84 10.50 11.33
N ALA A 86 -2.95 10.95 10.74
CA ALA A 86 -3.84 10.05 10.01
C ALA A 86 -3.13 9.41 8.81
N THR A 87 -2.41 10.21 8.03
CA THR A 87 -1.62 9.73 6.89
C THR A 87 -0.58 8.69 7.32
N PHE A 88 0.14 8.95 8.41
CA PHE A 88 1.13 8.01 8.94
C PHE A 88 0.49 6.70 9.39
N VAL A 89 -0.60 6.75 10.16
CA VAL A 89 -1.27 5.54 10.68
C VAL A 89 -1.86 4.69 9.55
N ILE A 90 -2.55 5.33 8.58
CA ILE A 90 -3.15 4.63 7.44
C ILE A 90 -2.07 3.87 6.65
N ASN A 91 -0.95 4.55 6.34
CA ASN A 91 0.08 4.01 5.46
C ASN A 91 1.07 3.07 6.14
N SER A 92 1.51 3.39 7.37
CA SER A 92 2.44 2.51 8.07
C SER A 92 1.68 1.38 8.75
N VAL A 93 0.92 1.69 9.81
CA VAL A 93 0.23 0.67 10.61
C VAL A 93 -0.81 -0.10 9.79
N GLY A 94 -1.63 0.61 9.01
CA GLY A 94 -2.71 0.00 8.22
C GLY A 94 -2.18 -0.88 7.09
N VAL A 95 -1.55 -0.28 6.08
CA VAL A 95 -1.08 -1.00 4.89
C VAL A 95 -0.04 -2.06 5.26
N TRP A 96 0.99 -1.74 6.06
CA TRP A 96 2.02 -2.73 6.40
C TRP A 96 1.45 -3.87 7.25
N GLY A 97 0.48 -3.56 8.13
CA GLY A 97 -0.21 -4.59 8.90
C GLY A 97 -1.00 -5.56 8.02
N VAL A 98 -1.68 -5.05 6.99
CA VAL A 98 -2.43 -5.88 6.03
C VAL A 98 -1.49 -6.76 5.21
N ASP A 99 -0.41 -6.21 4.66
CA ASP A 99 0.56 -6.98 3.87
C ASP A 99 1.29 -8.02 4.72
N LEU A 100 1.66 -7.67 5.95
CA LEU A 100 2.29 -8.61 6.88
C LEU A 100 1.32 -9.74 7.23
N LEU A 101 0.06 -9.42 7.56
CA LEU A 101 -0.96 -10.43 7.83
C LEU A 101 -1.18 -11.34 6.63
N ALA A 102 -1.27 -10.78 5.42
CA ALA A 102 -1.41 -11.54 4.18
C ALA A 102 -0.24 -12.52 3.96
N PHE A 103 0.99 -12.07 4.21
CA PHE A 103 2.16 -12.94 4.12
C PHE A 103 2.11 -14.08 5.15
N TYR A 104 1.72 -13.80 6.40
CA TYR A 104 1.58 -14.85 7.43
C TYR A 104 0.44 -15.82 7.10
N LEU A 105 -0.70 -15.35 6.59
CA LEU A 105 -1.77 -16.22 6.12
C LEU A 105 -1.30 -17.11 4.97
N ALA A 106 -0.51 -16.57 4.04
CA ALA A 106 0.06 -17.33 2.94
C ALA A 106 0.98 -18.47 3.42
N VAL A 107 1.81 -18.20 4.43
CA VAL A 107 2.80 -19.16 4.94
C VAL A 107 2.16 -20.21 5.86
N TYR A 108 1.23 -19.80 6.73
CA TYR A 108 0.76 -20.65 7.82
C TYR A 108 -0.67 -21.19 7.65
N VAL A 109 -1.44 -20.67 6.70
CA VAL A 109 -2.83 -21.09 6.47
C VAL A 109 -2.98 -21.67 5.08
N ASP A 110 -2.79 -20.85 4.05
CA ASP A 110 -2.87 -21.27 2.65
C ASP A 110 -2.26 -20.18 1.76
N ALA A 111 -1.37 -20.55 0.85
CA ALA A 111 -0.64 -19.63 -0.04
C ALA A 111 -1.57 -18.73 -0.87
N GLY A 112 -2.80 -19.18 -1.17
CA GLY A 112 -3.82 -18.41 -1.87
C GLY A 112 -4.22 -17.12 -1.15
N TRP A 113 -4.11 -17.04 0.19
CA TRP A 113 -4.35 -15.80 0.95
C TRP A 113 -3.29 -14.73 0.73
N GLY A 114 -2.14 -15.10 0.13
CA GLY A 114 -1.14 -14.14 -0.32
C GLY A 114 -1.70 -13.14 -1.35
N LEU A 115 -2.78 -13.50 -2.07
CA LEU A 115 -3.48 -12.61 -2.99
C LEU A 115 -3.93 -11.29 -2.34
N ILE A 116 -4.15 -11.24 -1.02
CA ILE A 116 -4.45 -9.98 -0.31
C ILE A 116 -3.33 -8.96 -0.55
N ALA A 117 -2.07 -9.37 -0.37
CA ALA A 117 -0.89 -8.51 -0.54
C ALA A 117 -0.69 -8.06 -1.99
N LEU A 118 -1.26 -8.78 -2.97
CA LEU A 118 -1.17 -8.41 -4.38
C LEU A 118 -2.36 -7.54 -4.82
N TYR A 119 -3.58 -7.85 -4.38
CA TYR A 119 -4.75 -7.05 -4.72
C TYR A 119 -4.71 -5.66 -4.10
N LEU A 120 -4.12 -5.50 -2.91
CA LEU A 120 -4.00 -4.21 -2.25
C LEU A 120 -3.27 -3.15 -3.13
N PRO A 121 -2.00 -3.37 -3.54
CA PRO A 121 -1.31 -2.45 -4.45
C PRO A 121 -1.91 -2.41 -5.85
N ALA A 122 -2.50 -3.53 -6.34
CA ALA A 122 -3.17 -3.55 -7.65
C ALA A 122 -4.37 -2.59 -7.72
N VAL A 123 -5.20 -2.56 -6.66
CA VAL A 123 -6.31 -1.60 -6.52
C VAL A 123 -5.77 -0.18 -6.32
N ASN A 124 -4.71 -0.01 -5.52
CA ASN A 124 -4.11 1.31 -5.32
C ASN A 124 -3.59 1.91 -6.63
N ALA A 125 -2.96 1.10 -7.49
CA ALA A 125 -2.49 1.54 -8.79
C ALA A 125 -3.60 2.17 -9.65
N VAL A 126 -4.81 1.62 -9.61
CA VAL A 126 -5.98 2.18 -10.28
C VAL A 126 -6.31 3.59 -9.73
N GLY A 127 -6.22 3.75 -8.40
CA GLY A 127 -6.42 5.00 -7.68
C GLY A 127 -5.44 6.12 -8.05
N HIS A 128 -4.25 5.78 -8.56
CA HIS A 128 -3.28 6.76 -9.07
C HIS A 128 -3.37 6.97 -10.58
N ILE A 129 -3.55 5.89 -11.35
CA ILE A 129 -3.53 5.93 -12.81
C ILE A 129 -4.78 6.63 -13.35
N ILE A 130 -5.97 6.29 -12.87
CA ILE A 130 -7.22 6.88 -13.40
C ILE A 130 -7.23 8.41 -13.20
N PRO A 131 -6.97 8.96 -11.98
CA PRO A 131 -6.92 10.40 -11.81
C PRO A 131 -5.83 11.08 -12.64
N ALA A 132 -4.67 10.43 -12.84
CA ALA A 132 -3.62 10.98 -13.70
C ALA A 132 -4.08 11.11 -15.16
N VAL A 133 -4.74 10.09 -15.69
CA VAL A 133 -5.27 10.08 -17.06
C VAL A 133 -6.37 11.12 -17.23
N VAL A 134 -7.35 11.14 -16.32
CA VAL A 134 -8.50 12.06 -16.37
C VAL A 134 -8.05 13.51 -16.23
N SER A 135 -7.18 13.81 -15.26
CA SER A 135 -6.70 15.17 -15.02
C SER A 135 -5.55 15.59 -15.95
N ARG A 136 -4.96 14.63 -16.67
CA ARG A 136 -3.72 14.80 -17.47
C ARG A 136 -2.58 15.42 -16.67
N LYS A 137 -2.51 15.09 -15.38
CA LYS A 137 -1.51 15.64 -14.43
C LYS A 137 -0.90 14.52 -13.60
N TYR A 138 0.35 14.71 -13.24
CA TYR A 138 1.03 13.84 -12.29
C TYR A 138 0.34 13.94 -10.91
N ASN A 139 0.16 12.80 -10.25
CA ASN A 139 -0.14 12.75 -8.82
C ASN A 139 0.93 11.91 -8.09
N PRO A 140 1.24 12.23 -6.81
CA PRO A 140 2.15 11.43 -6.01
C PRO A 140 1.68 9.97 -5.95
N GLY A 141 2.56 9.00 -6.18
CA GLY A 141 2.21 7.58 -6.27
C GLY A 141 2.11 7.03 -7.70
N LEU A 142 2.03 7.90 -8.72
CA LEU A 142 1.81 7.46 -10.11
C LEU A 142 2.97 6.65 -10.68
N TRP A 143 4.22 7.08 -10.47
CA TRP A 143 5.37 6.40 -11.08
C TRP A 143 5.50 4.97 -10.56
N SER A 144 5.42 4.81 -9.25
CA SER A 144 5.50 3.51 -8.58
C SER A 144 4.27 2.63 -8.87
N SER A 145 3.10 3.23 -9.10
CA SER A 145 1.92 2.50 -9.56
C SER A 145 2.13 1.87 -10.94
N VAL A 146 2.66 2.63 -11.90
CA VAL A 146 2.86 2.16 -13.28
C VAL A 146 4.00 1.17 -13.39
N PHE A 147 5.15 1.47 -12.78
CA PHE A 147 6.38 0.68 -12.97
C PHE A 147 6.62 -0.37 -11.88
N GLY A 148 5.89 -0.30 -10.76
CA GLY A 148 5.98 -1.24 -9.66
C GLY A 148 4.72 -2.09 -9.54
N PHE A 149 3.61 -1.48 -9.13
CA PHE A 149 2.38 -2.21 -8.81
C PHE A 149 1.76 -2.91 -10.02
N VAL A 150 1.70 -2.28 -11.19
CA VAL A 150 1.18 -2.96 -12.39
C VAL A 150 1.98 -4.23 -12.73
N PRO A 151 3.31 -4.20 -12.96
CA PRO A 151 4.02 -5.43 -13.32
C PRO A 151 4.06 -6.47 -12.19
N LEU A 152 4.31 -6.06 -10.94
CA LEU A 152 4.55 -7.01 -9.86
C LEU A 152 3.26 -7.49 -9.19
N SER A 153 2.28 -6.63 -9.01
CA SER A 153 1.04 -6.99 -8.32
C SER A 153 0.04 -7.61 -9.29
N TRP A 154 -0.23 -7.00 -10.45
CA TRP A 154 -1.12 -7.62 -11.44
C TRP A 154 -0.50 -8.86 -12.09
N GLY A 155 0.79 -8.79 -12.45
CA GLY A 155 1.52 -9.96 -12.94
C GLY A 155 1.58 -11.07 -11.91
N GLY A 156 1.81 -10.73 -10.64
CA GLY A 156 1.79 -11.68 -9.53
C GLY A 156 0.42 -12.33 -9.33
N ILE A 157 -0.69 -11.58 -9.44
CA ILE A 157 -2.05 -12.14 -9.34
C ILE A 157 -2.24 -13.21 -10.41
N ILE A 158 -1.86 -12.92 -11.65
CA ILE A 158 -1.96 -13.87 -12.77
C ILE A 158 -1.09 -15.11 -12.49
N TYR A 159 0.15 -14.92 -12.02
CA TYR A 159 1.07 -16.00 -11.73
C TYR A 159 0.55 -16.90 -10.60
N LEU A 160 0.21 -16.33 -9.44
CA LEU A 160 -0.34 -17.07 -8.29
C LEU A 160 -1.64 -17.78 -8.66
N SER A 161 -2.52 -17.14 -9.44
CA SER A 161 -3.79 -17.75 -9.84
C SER A 161 -3.60 -19.00 -10.69
N ARG A 162 -2.54 -19.05 -11.51
CA ARG A 162 -2.20 -20.22 -12.32
C ARG A 162 -1.43 -21.28 -11.54
N ALA A 163 -0.57 -20.86 -10.61
CA ALA A 163 0.29 -21.77 -9.85
C ALA A 163 -0.46 -22.47 -8.71
N LEU A 164 -1.40 -21.79 -8.08
CA LEU A 164 -2.09 -22.26 -6.87
C LEU A 164 -3.54 -22.70 -7.10
N GLU A 165 -4.14 -22.34 -8.25
CA GLU A 165 -5.57 -22.53 -8.53
C GLU A 165 -6.48 -22.14 -7.33
N PRO A 166 -6.33 -20.90 -6.81
CA PRO A 166 -6.96 -20.50 -5.55
C PRO A 166 -8.49 -20.53 -5.68
N THR A 167 -9.14 -20.87 -4.56
CA THR A 167 -10.61 -20.90 -4.51
C THR A 167 -11.23 -19.55 -4.83
N PHE A 168 -12.49 -19.55 -5.27
CA PHE A 168 -13.26 -18.31 -5.47
C PHE A 168 -13.27 -17.44 -4.21
N LEU A 169 -13.36 -18.06 -3.02
CA LEU A 169 -13.34 -17.34 -1.74
C LEU A 169 -12.02 -16.58 -1.54
N MET A 170 -10.88 -17.19 -1.88
CA MET A 170 -9.58 -16.52 -1.75
C MET A 170 -9.45 -15.34 -2.72
N GLN A 171 -9.90 -15.51 -3.97
CA GLN A 171 -9.89 -14.43 -4.96
C GLN A 171 -10.82 -13.28 -4.55
N ALA A 172 -12.10 -13.57 -4.34
CA ALA A 172 -13.11 -12.58 -4.00
C ALA A 172 -12.86 -11.95 -2.62
N GLY A 173 -12.42 -12.75 -1.65
CA GLY A 173 -12.05 -12.28 -0.32
C GLY A 173 -10.86 -11.34 -0.35
N SER A 174 -9.80 -11.69 -1.09
CA SER A 174 -8.60 -10.86 -1.20
C SER A 174 -8.86 -9.53 -1.90
N LEU A 175 -9.60 -9.56 -3.02
CA LEU A 175 -10.06 -8.34 -3.69
C LEU A 175 -10.98 -7.52 -2.77
N GLY A 176 -11.88 -8.18 -2.05
CA GLY A 176 -12.79 -7.55 -1.09
C GLY A 176 -12.05 -6.80 0.01
N VAL A 177 -11.00 -7.39 0.59
CA VAL A 177 -10.13 -6.74 1.58
C VAL A 177 -9.47 -5.50 0.97
N ALA A 178 -8.87 -5.62 -0.22
CA ALA A 178 -8.24 -4.49 -0.90
C ALA A 178 -9.23 -3.34 -1.13
N ILE A 179 -10.42 -3.62 -1.66
CA ILE A 179 -11.47 -2.62 -1.88
C ILE A 179 -11.91 -2.00 -0.54
N ALA A 180 -12.14 -2.80 0.50
CA ALA A 180 -12.60 -2.33 1.80
C ALA A 180 -11.61 -1.34 2.43
N VAL A 181 -10.30 -1.61 2.35
CA VAL A 181 -9.25 -0.69 2.82
C VAL A 181 -9.34 0.66 2.10
N HIS A 182 -9.44 0.66 0.78
CA HIS A 182 -9.52 1.89 -0.01
C HIS A 182 -10.82 2.66 0.25
N VAL A 183 -11.95 1.95 0.35
CA VAL A 183 -13.25 2.55 0.71
C VAL A 183 -13.16 3.20 2.09
N ALA A 184 -12.56 2.55 3.09
CA ALA A 184 -12.41 3.12 4.43
C ALA A 184 -11.60 4.43 4.42
N ILE A 185 -10.52 4.50 3.62
CA ILE A 185 -9.71 5.72 3.45
C ILE A 185 -10.55 6.83 2.79
N LEU A 186 -11.26 6.52 1.70
CA LEU A 186 -12.09 7.48 1.00
C LEU A 186 -13.24 8.00 1.88
N SER A 187 -13.90 7.10 2.62
CA SER A 187 -14.95 7.46 3.58
C SER A 187 -14.41 8.36 4.70
N HIS A 188 -13.20 8.08 5.21
CA HIS A 188 -12.55 8.96 6.17
C HIS A 188 -12.37 10.37 5.61
N ILE A 189 -11.79 10.50 4.40
CA ILE A 189 -11.59 11.80 3.74
C ILE A 189 -12.92 12.53 3.51
N GLN A 190 -13.94 11.84 3.03
CA GLN A 190 -15.28 12.42 2.79
C GLN A 190 -15.93 12.93 4.08
N SER A 191 -15.86 12.14 5.17
CA SER A 191 -16.40 12.56 6.46
C SER A 191 -15.73 13.83 7.00
N ARG A 192 -14.41 13.94 6.82
CA ARG A 192 -13.62 15.11 7.21
C ARG A 192 -13.98 16.34 6.38
N LEU A 193 -14.20 16.15 5.08
CA LEU A 193 -14.64 17.22 4.18
C LEU A 193 -16.03 17.75 4.58
N HIS A 194 -17.00 16.87 4.81
CA HIS A 194 -18.34 17.25 5.24
C HIS A 194 -18.31 18.03 6.56
N ALA A 195 -17.53 17.56 7.53
CA ALA A 195 -17.38 18.24 8.82
C ALA A 195 -16.69 19.61 8.72
N ALA A 196 -15.78 19.80 7.76
CA ALA A 196 -15.14 21.09 7.51
C ALA A 196 -16.10 22.08 6.84
N VAL A 197 -16.87 21.63 5.84
CA VAL A 197 -17.86 22.47 5.15
C VAL A 197 -18.99 22.88 6.09
N ALA A 198 -19.46 21.99 6.98
CA ALA A 198 -20.51 22.32 7.94
C ALA A 198 -20.11 23.36 9.00
N LYS A 199 -18.80 23.66 9.12
CA LYS A 199 -18.27 24.67 10.06
C LYS A 199 -17.94 26.01 9.39
N ALA A 200 -18.00 26.08 8.06
CA ALA A 200 -17.73 27.28 7.27
C ALA A 200 -19.04 28.05 7.00
#